data_AF-A0A940D3H0-F1
#
_entry.id   AF-A0A940D3H0-F1
#
_cell.length_a   1.000
_cell.length_b   1.000
_cell.length_c   1.000
_cell.angle_alpha   90.00
_cell.angle_beta   90.00
_cell.angle_gamma   90.00
#
_symmetry.space_group_name_H-M   'P 1'
#
loop_
_entity.id
_entity.type
_entity.pdbx_description
1 polymer ?
#
loop_
_entity_poly.entity_id
_entity_poly.type
_entity_poly.pdbx_seq_one_letter_code
_entity_poly.pdbx_strand_id
1 'polypeptide(L)'
;MESLKKFIGKEIKVKTQKELEDLIKKYDFKYAYLPEDLEDFDELELVFEYTSSQDFHFTLTLFKKNIQRMMLVKIDKDNPEKIEPPTEEEIKIFLDKYGERITDFLEKL
;
A
#
# COMPACT_ATOMS: atom_id res chain seq x y z
N MET A 1 -3.53 -8.00 -9.37
CA MET A 1 -3.21 -8.34 -7.97
C MET A 1 -2.40 -9.62 -7.84
N GLU A 2 -2.61 -10.64 -8.70
CA GLU A 2 -1.86 -11.90 -8.68
C GLU A 2 -0.34 -11.73 -8.63
N SER A 3 0.22 -10.79 -9.41
CA SER A 3 1.67 -10.53 -9.45
C SER A 3 2.26 -10.11 -8.10
N LEU A 4 1.46 -9.52 -7.22
CA LEU A 4 1.90 -9.07 -5.90
C LEU A 4 1.78 -10.20 -4.86
N LYS A 5 1.00 -11.25 -5.09
CA LYS A 5 0.79 -12.33 -4.10
C LYS A 5 2.08 -12.97 -3.58
N LYS A 6 3.15 -12.95 -4.37
CA LYS A 6 4.49 -13.41 -3.98
C LYS A 6 5.08 -12.71 -2.74
N PHE A 7 4.56 -11.53 -2.39
CA PHE A 7 5.01 -10.76 -1.23
C PHE A 7 4.24 -11.10 0.06
N ILE A 8 3.13 -11.84 -0.02
CA ILE A 8 2.43 -12.30 1.18
C ILE A 8 3.32 -13.30 1.93
N GLY A 9 3.48 -13.09 3.23
CA GLY A 9 4.38 -13.83 4.10
C GLY A 9 5.85 -13.38 4.01
N LYS A 10 6.19 -12.40 3.17
CA LYS A 10 7.54 -11.86 3.11
C LYS A 10 7.83 -11.04 4.37
N GLU A 11 9.00 -11.29 4.97
CA GLU A 11 9.56 -10.45 6.02
C GLU A 11 10.05 -9.12 5.47
N ILE A 12 9.67 -8.02 6.13
CA ILE A 12 10.14 -6.68 5.83
C ILE A 12 11.54 -6.48 6.41
N LYS A 13 12.42 -5.85 5.63
CA LYS A 13 13.82 -5.55 5.97
C LYS A 13 13.96 -4.26 6.75
N VAL A 14 13.00 -3.34 6.60
CA VAL A 14 12.96 -2.10 7.37
C VAL A 14 12.83 -2.39 8.87
N LYS A 15 13.64 -1.73 9.68
CA LYS A 15 13.74 -2.01 11.13
C LYS A 15 13.04 -0.98 11.99
N THR A 16 12.82 0.22 11.45
CA THR A 16 12.24 1.33 12.19
C THR A 16 11.18 2.03 11.34
N GLN A 17 10.22 2.67 12.01
CA GLN A 17 9.24 3.53 11.35
C GLN A 17 9.92 4.63 10.50
N LYS A 18 11.07 5.15 10.95
CA LYS A 18 11.82 6.18 10.22
C LYS A 18 12.38 5.65 8.89
N GLU A 19 12.97 4.46 8.89
CA GLU A 19 13.46 3.80 7.67
C GLU A 19 12.30 3.53 6.69
N LEU A 20 11.14 3.14 7.21
CA LEU A 20 9.93 2.96 6.40
C LEU A 20 9.48 4.28 5.77
N GLU A 21 9.40 5.36 6.55
CA GLU A 21 9.04 6.69 6.06
C GLU A 21 10.03 7.19 4.97
N ASP A 22 11.33 6.98 5.17
CA ASP A 22 12.37 7.38 4.21
C ASP A 22 12.28 6.55 2.91
N LEU A 23 11.94 5.26 3.02
CA LEU A 23 11.69 4.41 1.87
C LEU A 23 10.46 4.89 1.08
N ILE A 24 9.36 5.18 1.76
CA ILE A 24 8.13 5.72 1.13
C ILE A 24 8.44 7.03 0.39
N LYS A 25 9.19 7.94 1.01
CA LYS A 25 9.63 9.21 0.38
C LYS A 25 10.50 8.97 -0.85
N LYS A 26 11.43 8.01 -0.79
CA LYS A 26 12.28 7.66 -1.94
C LYS A 26 11.47 7.22 -3.16
N TYR A 27 10.33 6.57 -2.94
CA TYR A 27 9.43 6.14 -4.01
C TYR A 27 8.38 7.19 -4.36
N ASP A 28 8.43 8.40 -3.78
CA ASP A 28 7.42 9.47 -3.99
C ASP A 28 5.99 8.95 -3.79
N PHE A 29 5.80 8.16 -2.74
CA PHE A 29 4.48 7.68 -2.33
C PHE A 29 3.93 8.56 -1.22
N LYS A 30 2.61 8.78 -1.28
CA LYS A 30 1.84 9.36 -0.18
C LYS A 30 1.31 8.23 0.69
N TYR A 31 1.02 8.53 1.95
CA TYR A 31 0.40 7.58 2.86
C TYR A 31 -0.70 8.27 3.67
N ALA A 32 -1.76 7.53 3.96
CA ALA A 32 -2.83 7.93 4.87
C ALA A 32 -2.52 7.48 6.30
N TYR A 33 -1.83 6.35 6.43
CA TYR A 33 -1.44 5.78 7.70
C TYR A 33 -0.05 5.14 7.61
N LEU A 34 0.77 5.39 8.62
CA LEU A 34 2.11 4.83 8.80
C LEU A 34 2.12 4.13 10.15
N PRO A 35 2.53 2.85 10.21
CA PRO A 35 2.45 2.09 11.44
C PRO A 35 3.38 2.68 12.51
N GLU A 36 2.96 2.66 13.78
CA GLU A 36 3.74 3.23 14.89
C GLU A 36 4.98 2.38 15.19
N ASP A 37 4.83 1.06 15.13
CA ASP A 37 5.90 0.09 15.20
C ASP A 37 5.75 -1.00 14.12
N LEU A 38 6.76 -1.86 14.00
CA LEU A 38 6.81 -2.90 12.97
C LEU A 38 6.70 -4.32 13.55
N GLU A 39 6.61 -4.44 14.88
CA GLU A 39 6.64 -5.73 15.58
C GLU A 39 5.22 -6.23 15.86
N ASP A 40 4.34 -5.32 16.25
CA ASP A 40 2.94 -5.60 16.53
C ASP A 40 2.10 -5.68 15.25
N PHE A 41 0.82 -5.99 15.43
CA PHE A 41 -0.12 -5.97 14.32
C PHE A 41 -0.44 -4.51 13.98
N ASP A 42 -0.09 -4.08 12.77
CA ASP A 42 -0.36 -2.73 12.32
C ASP A 42 -0.47 -2.65 10.79
N GLU A 43 -0.92 -1.51 10.27
CA GLU A 43 -1.14 -1.31 8.83
C GLU A 43 -0.23 -0.23 8.26
N LEU A 44 0.15 -0.36 6.99
CA LEU A 44 0.67 0.73 6.19
C LEU A 44 -0.35 1.01 5.09
N GLU A 45 -0.83 2.24 4.99
CA GLU A 45 -1.80 2.63 3.98
C GLU A 45 -1.22 3.67 3.03
N LEU A 46 -0.92 3.24 1.81
CA LEU A 46 -0.39 4.08 0.75
C LEU A 46 -1.50 4.65 -0.12
N VAL A 47 -1.37 5.92 -0.52
CA VAL A 47 -2.38 6.66 -1.29
C VAL A 47 -1.89 6.93 -2.71
N PHE A 48 -2.72 6.60 -3.69
CA PHE A 48 -2.43 6.72 -5.12
C PHE A 48 -3.56 7.45 -5.83
N GLU A 49 -3.21 8.43 -6.65
CA GLU A 49 -4.20 9.20 -7.40
C GLU A 49 -4.90 8.36 -8.47
N TYR A 50 -6.24 8.30 -8.40
CA TYR A 50 -7.05 7.66 -9.43
C TYR A 50 -7.76 8.68 -10.32
N THR A 51 -8.67 9.47 -9.74
CA THR A 51 -9.41 10.52 -10.43
C THR A 51 -9.38 11.82 -9.61
N SER A 52 -10.01 12.88 -10.11
CA SER A 52 -10.13 14.14 -9.38
C SER A 52 -10.92 14.00 -8.07
N SER A 53 -11.81 13.02 -7.95
CA SER A 53 -12.69 12.82 -6.79
C SER A 53 -12.43 11.53 -6.02
N GLN A 54 -11.58 10.63 -6.52
CA GLN A 54 -11.27 9.36 -5.86
C GLN A 54 -9.77 9.07 -5.87
N ASP A 55 -9.29 8.43 -4.81
CA ASP A 55 -7.96 7.85 -4.73
C ASP A 55 -8.04 6.33 -4.56
N PHE A 56 -7.01 5.65 -5.01
CA PHE A 56 -6.74 4.28 -4.62
C PHE A 56 -5.95 4.26 -3.31
N HIS A 57 -6.40 3.44 -2.38
CA HIS A 57 -5.68 3.15 -1.14
C HIS A 57 -5.19 1.71 -1.18
N PHE A 58 -3.88 1.55 -1.03
CA PHE A 58 -3.20 0.27 -1.02
C PHE A 58 -2.66 -0.01 0.39
N THR A 59 -3.31 -0.94 1.08
CA THR A 59 -3.02 -1.26 2.47
C THR A 59 -2.19 -2.53 2.55
N LEU A 60 -1.09 -2.47 3.31
CA LEU A 60 -0.32 -3.61 3.76
C LEU A 60 -0.64 -3.87 5.23
N THR A 61 -1.19 -5.02 5.55
CA THR A 61 -1.34 -5.47 6.94
C THR A 61 -0.06 -6.19 7.36
N LEU A 62 0.58 -5.73 8.42
CA LEU A 62 1.83 -6.25 8.96
C LEU A 62 1.56 -6.96 10.30
N PHE A 63 2.29 -8.04 10.54
CA PHE A 63 2.32 -8.69 11.85
C PHE A 63 3.66 -9.40 12.02
N LYS A 64 4.36 -9.13 13.13
CA LYS A 64 5.69 -9.69 13.39
C LYS A 64 6.63 -9.52 12.20
N LYS A 65 6.70 -8.29 11.66
CA LYS A 65 7.49 -7.92 10.48
C LYS A 65 7.17 -8.69 9.19
N ASN A 66 6.05 -9.41 9.11
CA ASN A 66 5.64 -10.10 7.89
C ASN A 66 4.40 -9.45 7.29
N ILE A 67 4.38 -9.34 5.96
CA ILE A 67 3.18 -8.91 5.22
C ILE A 67 2.13 -10.01 5.29
N GLN A 68 1.06 -9.78 6.03
CA GLN A 68 -0.04 -10.75 6.18
C GLN A 68 -1.05 -10.65 5.04
N ARG A 69 -1.37 -9.42 4.65
CA ARG A 69 -2.40 -9.13 3.67
C ARG A 69 -2.05 -7.87 2.89
N MET A 70 -2.53 -7.83 1.65
CA MET A 70 -2.55 -6.62 0.84
C MET A 70 -3.95 -6.38 0.33
N MET A 71 -4.41 -5.13 0.39
CA MET A 71 -5.74 -4.74 -0.05
C MET A 71 -5.65 -3.48 -0.91
N LEU A 72 -6.49 -3.42 -1.94
CA LEU A 72 -6.66 -2.23 -2.77
C LEU A 72 -8.13 -1.82 -2.68
N VAL A 73 -8.40 -0.58 -2.30
CA VAL A 73 -9.73 0.01 -2.24
C VAL A 73 -9.74 1.37 -2.95
N LYS A 74 -10.93 1.84 -3.30
CA LYS A 74 -11.18 3.21 -3.74
C LYS A 74 -11.79 3.99 -2.59
N ILE A 75 -11.30 5.20 -2.38
CA ILE A 75 -11.83 6.13 -1.38
C ILE A 75 -12.25 7.42 -2.07
N ASP A 76 -13.45 7.88 -1.74
CA ASP A 76 -13.96 9.19 -2.17
C ASP A 76 -13.28 10.32 -1.37
N LYS A 77 -12.77 11.32 -2.06
CA LYS A 77 -12.01 12.44 -1.45
C LYS A 77 -12.90 13.35 -0.60
N ASP A 78 -14.15 13.52 -1.00
CA ASP A 78 -15.10 14.39 -0.31
C ASP A 78 -15.82 13.63 0.81
N ASN A 79 -15.86 12.30 0.73
CA ASN A 79 -16.40 11.41 1.76
C ASN A 79 -15.50 10.20 2.03
N PRO A 80 -14.43 10.36 2.85
CA PRO A 80 -13.45 9.30 3.09
C PRO A 80 -14.00 8.02 3.74
N GLU A 81 -15.17 8.08 4.39
CA GLU A 81 -15.83 6.89 4.95
C GLU A 81 -16.46 6.01 3.86
N LYS A 82 -16.65 6.56 2.65
CA LYS A 82 -17.18 5.83 1.50
C LYS A 82 -16.06 5.04 0.82
N ILE A 83 -15.89 3.81 1.28
CA ILE A 83 -14.90 2.86 0.76
C ILE A 83 -15.58 1.89 -0.21
N GLU A 84 -15.03 1.78 -1.42
CA GLU A 84 -15.53 0.89 -2.47
C GLU A 84 -14.43 -0.07 -2.94
N PRO A 85 -14.74 -1.34 -3.24
CA PRO A 85 -13.77 -2.20 -3.92
C PRO A 85 -13.55 -1.71 -5.36
N PRO A 86 -12.33 -1.83 -5.91
CA PRO A 86 -12.09 -1.57 -7.32
C PRO A 86 -12.68 -2.70 -8.19
N THR A 87 -13.16 -2.34 -9.36
CA THR A 87 -13.49 -3.29 -10.43
C THR A 87 -12.22 -3.89 -11.05
N GLU A 88 -12.36 -4.95 -11.85
CA GLU A 88 -11.22 -5.58 -12.52
C GLU A 88 -10.47 -4.62 -13.46
N GLU A 89 -11.21 -3.76 -14.18
CA GLU A 89 -10.63 -2.75 -15.06
C GLU A 89 -9.85 -1.71 -14.27
N GLU A 90 -10.37 -1.28 -13.11
CA GLU A 90 -9.71 -0.33 -12.22
C GLU A 90 -8.44 -0.92 -11.59
N ILE A 91 -8.47 -2.21 -11.22
CA ILE A 91 -7.27 -2.93 -10.79
C ILE A 91 -6.21 -2.92 -11.90
N LYS A 92 -6.62 -3.14 -13.15
CA LYS A 92 -5.71 -3.10 -14.28
C LYS A 92 -5.09 -1.71 -14.45
N ILE A 93 -5.91 -0.65 -14.42
CA ILE A 93 -5.44 0.74 -14.49
C ILE A 93 -4.41 1.03 -13.38
N PHE A 94 -4.71 0.61 -12.15
CA PHE A 94 -3.79 0.78 -11.02
C PHE A 94 -2.45 0.07 -11.26
N LEU A 95 -2.48 -1.18 -11.72
CA LEU A 95 -1.26 -1.96 -11.96
C LEU A 95 -0.46 -1.45 -13.16
N ASP A 96 -1.12 -1.03 -14.23
CA ASP A 96 -0.46 -0.45 -15.41
C ASP A 96 0.24 0.87 -15.06
N LYS A 97 -0.31 1.66 -14.12
CA LYS A 97 0.24 2.95 -13.70
C LYS A 97 1.28 2.86 -12.57
N TYR A 98 1.07 1.97 -11.60
CA TYR A 98 1.83 1.93 -10.35
C TYR A 98 2.49 0.59 -10.04
N GLY A 99 2.13 -0.47 -10.74
CA GLY A 99 2.49 -1.85 -10.40
C GLY A 99 3.99 -2.11 -10.33
N GLU A 100 4.78 -1.55 -11.26
CA GLU A 100 6.24 -1.66 -11.25
C GLU A 100 6.85 -0.99 -10.01
N ARG A 101 6.49 0.28 -9.74
CA ARG A 101 6.96 1.02 -8.56
C ARG A 101 6.58 0.34 -7.25
N ILE A 102 5.36 -0.19 -7.17
CA ILE A 102 4.89 -0.94 -5.99
C ILE A 102 5.69 -2.24 -5.82
N THR A 103 5.93 -2.96 -6.92
CA THR A 103 6.73 -4.19 -6.87
C THR A 103 8.14 -3.89 -6.36
N ASP A 104 8.78 -2.86 -6.91
CA ASP A 104 10.13 -2.44 -6.48
C ASP A 104 10.15 -1.99 -5.01
N PHE A 105 9.15 -1.22 -4.59
CA PHE A 105 8.99 -0.83 -3.18
C PHE A 105 8.88 -2.07 -2.30
N LEU A 106 8.00 -3.01 -2.64
CA LEU A 106 7.80 -4.25 -1.88
C LEU A 106 9.03 -5.15 -1.87
N GLU A 107 9.93 -5.08 -2.86
CA GLU A 107 11.20 -5.82 -2.84
C GLU A 107 12.21 -5.23 -1.84
N LYS A 108 12.19 -3.91 -1.67
CA LYS A 108 13.08 -3.15 -0.77
C LYS A 108 12.51 -2.97 0.64
N LEU A 109 11.19 -3.06 0.79
CA LEU A 109 10.49 -3.10 2.07
C LEU A 109 11.02 -4.26 2.91
#